data_AF-A0A069CWT9-F1
#
_entry.id   AF-A0A069CWT9-F1
#
_cell.length_a   1.000
_cell.length_b   1.000
_cell.length_c   1.000
_cell.angle_alpha   90.00
_cell.angle_beta   90.00
_cell.angle_gamma   90.00
#
_symmetry.space_group_name_H-M   'P 1'
#
loop_
_entity.id
_entity.type
_entity.pdbx_description
1 polymer ?
#
loop_
_entity_poly.entity_id
_entity_poly.type
_entity_poly.pdbx_seq_one_letter_code
_entity_poly.pdbx_strand_id
1 'polypeptide(L)'
;MNDMDKLAAVIADKRGKRQQMLGTESSMTGLKEVQKRLVKERGLDQSVIDKASTPEALAKQERQNSIDFTEMWEAKKRQALSKYDLWADTPLLATINDFDPAIQASNIIKAQNIKQAVREIGNRYFKGATENIVFFGPPGVGKTLLMSGLFNGLRKKGMGVLFVSAVKLYELKQLSMDSKQQIDRDKFNNILRATREAEVLFLDDLGSELQDGKTNAMVSSYMRQIAESRTDKATVISTNDKRVTIAQKYGDATASRLYSQNPERIVDFTGLKDLRNR
;
A
#
# COMPACT_ATOMS: atom_id res chain seq x y z
N MET A 1 -26.79 9.50 11.54
CA MET A 1 -26.65 8.65 10.33
C MET A 1 -25.92 9.47 9.29
N ASN A 2 -24.67 9.11 8.98
CA ASN A 2 -23.80 9.85 8.06
C ASN A 2 -24.37 9.74 6.63
N ASP A 3 -24.13 10.73 5.77
CA ASP A 3 -24.51 10.68 4.36
C ASP A 3 -23.94 9.45 3.62
N MET A 4 -22.85 8.87 4.12
CA MET A 4 -22.33 7.58 3.66
C MET A 4 -23.21 6.37 4.03
N ASP A 5 -23.88 6.39 5.18
CA ASP A 5 -24.82 5.34 5.59
C ASP A 5 -26.13 5.45 4.77
N LYS A 6 -26.55 6.68 4.44
CA LYS A 6 -27.66 6.94 3.52
C LYS A 6 -27.33 6.45 2.10
N LEU A 7 -26.10 6.67 1.63
CA LEU A 7 -25.65 6.20 0.31
C LEU A 7 -25.58 4.67 0.24
N ALA A 8 -25.10 4.01 1.30
CA ALA A 8 -25.06 2.56 1.39
C ALA A 8 -26.48 1.94 1.42
N ALA A 9 -27.41 2.56 2.16
CA ALA A 9 -28.82 2.15 2.19
C ALA A 9 -29.51 2.34 0.83
N VAL A 10 -29.22 3.42 0.10
CA VAL A 10 -29.73 3.68 -1.25
C VAL A 10 -29.16 2.67 -2.27
N ILE A 11 -27.92 2.25 -2.12
CA ILE A 11 -27.29 1.23 -2.98
C ILE A 11 -27.84 -0.17 -2.69
N ALA A 12 -28.14 -0.50 -1.42
CA ALA A 12 -28.77 -1.76 -1.03
C ALA A 12 -30.23 -1.85 -1.50
N ASP A 13 -31.02 -0.77 -1.35
CA ASP A 13 -32.40 -0.68 -1.84
C ASP A 13 -32.46 -0.74 -3.38
N LYS A 14 -31.47 -0.16 -4.08
CA LYS A 14 -31.34 -0.28 -5.55
C LYS A 14 -30.94 -1.69 -6.01
N ARG A 15 -30.15 -2.45 -5.23
CA ARG A 15 -29.83 -3.85 -5.57
C ARG A 15 -31.02 -4.79 -5.40
N GLY A 16 -31.84 -4.57 -4.36
CA GLY A 16 -33.09 -5.33 -4.15
C GLY A 16 -34.19 -5.00 -5.16
N LYS A 17 -34.38 -3.72 -5.49
CA LYS A 17 -35.41 -3.28 -6.47
C LYS A 17 -35.02 -3.55 -7.92
N ARG A 18 -33.73 -3.53 -8.29
CA ARG A 18 -33.28 -3.78 -9.68
C ARG A 18 -33.34 -5.27 -10.06
N GLN A 19 -33.38 -6.18 -9.09
CA GLN A 19 -33.69 -7.60 -9.34
C GLN A 19 -35.21 -7.88 -9.48
N GLN A 20 -36.09 -6.98 -9.01
CA GLN A 20 -37.55 -7.05 -9.25
C GLN A 20 -38.04 -6.20 -10.44
N MET A 21 -37.25 -5.24 -10.93
CA MET A 21 -37.62 -4.35 -12.05
C MET A 21 -37.05 -4.76 -13.43
N LEU A 22 -36.54 -5.99 -13.58
CA LEU A 22 -36.21 -6.54 -14.90
C LEU A 22 -37.43 -7.23 -15.49
N GLY A 23 -38.37 -6.44 -16.00
CA GLY A 23 -39.49 -6.96 -16.78
C GLY A 23 -40.74 -6.08 -16.75
N THR A 24 -40.72 -4.93 -17.43
CA THR A 24 -41.93 -4.36 -18.05
C THR A 24 -41.57 -3.35 -19.14
N GLU A 25 -42.30 -3.42 -20.26
CA GLU A 25 -42.15 -2.61 -21.48
C GLU A 25 -42.21 -1.08 -21.25
N SER A 26 -42.78 -0.63 -20.13
CA SER A 26 -42.95 0.78 -19.77
C SER A 26 -41.64 1.57 -19.60
N SER A 27 -40.55 0.89 -19.24
CA SER A 27 -39.23 1.51 -19.04
C SER A 27 -38.50 1.84 -20.36
N MET A 28 -38.75 1.06 -21.42
CA MET A 28 -38.18 1.32 -22.74
C MET A 28 -38.85 2.52 -23.45
N THR A 29 -40.13 2.78 -23.15
CA THR A 29 -40.87 3.90 -23.72
C THR A 29 -40.32 5.25 -23.24
N GLY A 30 -40.01 5.35 -21.94
CA GLY A 30 -39.42 6.56 -21.35
C GLY A 30 -37.98 6.84 -21.83
N LEU A 31 -37.17 5.80 -22.05
CA LEU A 31 -35.82 5.91 -22.61
C LEU A 31 -35.84 6.43 -24.06
N LYS A 32 -36.78 5.94 -24.89
CA LYS A 32 -36.96 6.43 -26.27
C LYS A 32 -37.40 7.90 -26.33
N GLU A 33 -38.18 8.35 -25.34
CA GLU A 33 -38.65 9.74 -25.25
C GLU A 33 -37.55 10.71 -24.83
N VAL A 34 -36.71 10.30 -23.86
CA VAL A 34 -35.52 11.06 -23.43
C VAL A 34 -34.49 11.13 -24.58
N GLN A 35 -34.30 10.05 -25.33
CA GLN A 35 -33.43 10.04 -26.51
C GLN A 35 -33.94 10.98 -27.62
N LYS A 36 -35.26 10.96 -27.93
CA LYS A 36 -35.87 11.89 -28.90
C LYS A 36 -35.70 13.36 -28.51
N ARG A 37 -35.70 13.70 -27.21
CA ARG A 37 -35.42 15.06 -26.73
C ARG A 37 -33.97 15.47 -26.94
N LEU A 38 -33.02 14.58 -26.63
CA LEU A 38 -31.58 14.86 -26.77
C LEU A 38 -31.14 15.07 -28.24
N VAL A 39 -31.76 14.37 -29.20
CA VAL A 39 -31.60 14.60 -30.66
C VAL A 39 -31.92 16.05 -31.01
N LYS A 40 -33.08 16.50 -30.53
CA LYS A 40 -33.70 17.77 -30.93
C LYS A 40 -33.00 18.98 -30.32
N GLU A 41 -32.46 18.83 -29.11
CA GLU A 41 -31.77 19.91 -28.39
C GLU A 41 -30.29 20.05 -28.75
N ARG A 42 -29.61 18.97 -29.17
CA ARG A 42 -28.16 18.98 -29.44
C ARG A 42 -27.77 18.82 -30.90
N GLY A 43 -28.72 18.68 -31.81
CA GLY A 43 -28.46 18.50 -33.25
C GLY A 43 -27.68 17.22 -33.56
N LEU A 44 -27.80 16.19 -32.72
CA LEU A 44 -27.09 14.93 -32.87
C LEU A 44 -27.84 14.04 -33.87
N ASP A 45 -27.10 13.49 -34.85
CA ASP A 45 -27.66 12.57 -35.85
C ASP A 45 -28.24 11.31 -35.16
N GLN A 46 -29.48 10.96 -35.54
CA GLN A 46 -30.23 9.82 -35.02
C GLN A 46 -29.44 8.51 -35.15
N SER A 47 -28.62 8.38 -36.19
CA SER A 47 -27.76 7.22 -36.44
C SER A 47 -26.71 6.98 -35.35
N VAL A 48 -26.27 8.04 -34.66
CA VAL A 48 -25.29 7.98 -33.55
C VAL A 48 -25.95 7.48 -32.27
N ILE A 49 -27.21 7.88 -32.05
CA ILE A 49 -27.99 7.46 -30.89
C ILE A 49 -28.42 6.02 -31.03
N ASP A 50 -28.85 5.59 -32.22
CA ASP A 50 -29.26 4.21 -32.46
C ASP A 50 -28.10 3.24 -32.27
N LYS A 51 -26.88 3.60 -32.70
CA LYS A 51 -25.65 2.83 -32.42
C LYS A 51 -25.32 2.78 -30.92
N ALA A 52 -25.43 3.89 -30.21
CA ALA A 52 -25.19 3.97 -28.76
C ALA A 52 -26.28 3.25 -27.92
N SER A 53 -27.46 3.02 -28.50
CA SER A 53 -28.62 2.40 -27.85
C SER A 53 -28.73 0.90 -28.09
N THR A 54 -27.85 0.32 -28.90
CA THR A 54 -27.80 -1.14 -29.06
C THR A 54 -27.49 -1.81 -27.73
N PRO A 55 -28.10 -2.98 -27.41
CA PRO A 55 -27.78 -3.73 -26.20
C PRO A 55 -26.29 -3.99 -26.01
N GLU A 56 -25.56 -4.18 -27.13
CA GLU A 56 -24.12 -4.39 -27.14
C GLU A 56 -23.31 -3.11 -26.79
N ALA A 57 -23.69 -1.94 -27.34
CA ALA A 57 -23.05 -0.68 -26.99
C ALA A 57 -23.32 -0.28 -25.53
N LEU A 58 -24.54 -0.49 -25.04
CA LEU A 58 -24.92 -0.27 -23.64
C LEU A 58 -24.12 -1.20 -22.70
N ALA A 59 -24.04 -2.49 -23.01
CA ALA A 59 -23.24 -3.44 -22.22
C ALA A 59 -21.75 -3.07 -22.21
N LYS A 60 -21.20 -2.63 -23.35
CA LYS A 60 -19.82 -2.14 -23.45
C LYS A 60 -19.59 -0.88 -22.62
N GLN A 61 -20.54 0.06 -22.64
CA GLN A 61 -20.48 1.29 -21.86
C GLN A 61 -20.64 1.02 -20.36
N GLU A 62 -21.55 0.13 -19.95
CA GLU A 62 -21.69 -0.29 -18.55
C GLU A 62 -20.42 -0.99 -18.05
N ARG A 63 -19.83 -1.86 -18.87
CA ARG A 63 -18.53 -2.48 -18.58
C ARG A 63 -17.44 -1.42 -18.40
N GLN A 64 -17.33 -0.47 -19.32
CA GLN A 64 -16.35 0.63 -19.22
C GLN A 64 -16.57 1.48 -17.97
N ASN A 65 -17.81 1.90 -17.71
CA ASN A 65 -18.16 2.65 -16.50
C ASN A 65 -17.82 1.87 -15.23
N SER A 66 -17.99 0.55 -15.21
CA SER A 66 -17.61 -0.27 -14.06
C SER A 66 -16.09 -0.35 -13.87
N ILE A 67 -15.32 -0.40 -14.96
CA ILE A 67 -13.86 -0.34 -14.94
C ILE A 67 -13.42 1.03 -14.41
N ASP A 68 -13.89 2.11 -15.02
CA ASP A 68 -13.55 3.49 -14.65
C ASP A 68 -13.91 3.80 -13.18
N PHE A 69 -15.07 3.33 -12.73
CA PHE A 69 -15.49 3.47 -11.33
C PHE A 69 -14.57 2.70 -10.39
N THR A 70 -14.16 1.49 -10.76
CA THR A 70 -13.24 0.66 -9.98
C THR A 70 -11.87 1.34 -9.90
N GLU A 71 -11.31 1.79 -11.02
CA GLU A 71 -10.03 2.50 -11.08
C GLU A 71 -10.05 3.79 -10.24
N MET A 72 -11.13 4.59 -10.34
CA MET A 72 -11.31 5.79 -9.53
C MET A 72 -11.38 5.44 -8.04
N TRP A 73 -12.10 4.38 -7.68
CA TRP A 73 -12.22 3.95 -6.28
C TRP A 73 -10.88 3.46 -5.73
N GLU A 74 -10.13 2.69 -6.50
CA GLU A 74 -8.78 2.27 -6.15
C GLU A 74 -7.82 3.45 -6.05
N ALA A 75 -7.89 4.44 -6.95
CA ALA A 75 -7.09 5.66 -6.85
C ALA A 75 -7.38 6.43 -5.55
N LYS A 76 -8.66 6.59 -5.19
CA LYS A 76 -9.05 7.19 -3.91
C LYS A 76 -8.55 6.39 -2.71
N LYS A 77 -8.62 5.06 -2.78
CA LYS A 77 -8.11 4.16 -1.74
C LYS A 77 -6.59 4.31 -1.59
N ARG A 78 -5.86 4.37 -2.70
CA ARG A 78 -4.40 4.58 -2.73
C ARG A 78 -4.01 5.93 -2.13
N GLN A 79 -4.75 6.99 -2.44
CA GLN A 79 -4.55 8.31 -1.81
C GLN A 79 -4.91 8.30 -0.32
N ALA A 80 -5.95 7.58 0.08
CA ALA A 80 -6.38 7.48 1.47
C ALA A 80 -5.41 6.70 2.37
N LEU A 81 -4.43 5.98 1.82
CA LEU A 81 -3.41 5.30 2.62
C LEU A 81 -2.41 6.28 3.25
N SER A 82 -2.16 7.43 2.63
CA SER A 82 -1.11 8.36 3.08
C SER A 82 -1.34 8.90 4.49
N LYS A 83 -2.60 9.07 4.90
CA LYS A 83 -2.96 9.53 6.26
C LYS A 83 -2.61 8.51 7.35
N TYR A 84 -2.28 7.28 6.97
CA TYR A 84 -1.88 6.20 7.87
C TYR A 84 -0.37 5.95 7.85
N ASP A 85 0.40 6.71 7.06
CA ASP A 85 1.85 6.63 7.13
C ASP A 85 2.31 6.94 8.56
N LEU A 86 3.11 6.04 9.11
CA LEU A 86 3.64 6.12 10.46
C LEU A 86 5.16 6.20 10.39
N TRP A 87 5.68 7.41 10.37
CA TRP A 87 7.11 7.67 10.34
C TRP A 87 7.69 7.77 11.75
N ALA A 88 8.95 7.39 11.92
CA ALA A 88 9.68 7.59 13.17
C ALA A 88 9.82 9.09 13.49
N ASP A 89 10.24 9.84 12.48
CA ASP A 89 10.41 11.30 12.50
C ASP A 89 9.63 11.93 11.34
N THR A 90 10.07 13.11 10.87
CA THR A 90 9.47 13.76 9.70
C THR A 90 9.68 12.88 8.44
N PRO A 91 8.64 12.70 7.60
CA PRO A 91 8.78 11.95 6.35
C PRO A 91 9.94 12.46 5.51
N LEU A 92 10.83 11.54 5.12
CA LEU A 92 11.93 11.88 4.22
C LEU A 92 11.39 12.02 2.80
N LEU A 93 11.40 13.23 2.27
CA LEU A 93 11.08 13.52 0.85
C LEU A 93 12.25 13.16 -0.08
N ALA A 94 12.91 12.04 0.19
CA ALA A 94 14.08 11.58 -0.53
C ALA A 94 13.72 10.88 -1.85
N THR A 95 14.70 10.80 -2.74
CA THR A 95 14.71 10.01 -3.95
C THR A 95 15.86 9.00 -3.89
N ILE A 96 15.81 7.94 -4.72
CA ILE A 96 16.93 7.00 -4.84
C ILE A 96 18.23 7.72 -5.25
N ASN A 97 18.14 8.86 -5.93
CA ASN A 97 19.31 9.60 -6.39
C ASN A 97 20.07 10.29 -5.26
N ASP A 98 19.39 10.62 -4.16
CA ASP A 98 19.98 11.29 -2.98
C ASP A 98 20.94 10.36 -2.22
N PHE A 99 20.84 9.05 -2.43
CA PHE A 99 21.89 8.12 -2.03
C PHE A 99 23.06 8.25 -3.01
N ASP A 100 24.10 8.99 -2.64
CA ASP A 100 25.32 9.15 -3.42
C ASP A 100 26.37 8.08 -3.05
N PRO A 101 26.68 7.13 -3.95
CA PRO A 101 27.71 6.12 -3.70
C PRO A 101 29.10 6.70 -3.47
N ALA A 102 29.42 7.89 -3.99
CA ALA A 102 30.74 8.49 -3.83
C ALA A 102 31.06 8.83 -2.37
N ILE A 103 30.02 9.09 -1.55
CA ILE A 103 30.15 9.32 -0.11
C ILE A 103 30.71 8.05 0.59
N GLN A 104 30.41 6.86 0.06
CA GLN A 104 30.89 5.57 0.54
C GLN A 104 32.25 5.20 -0.08
N ALA A 105 33.23 6.11 -0.05
CA ALA A 105 34.53 5.96 -0.72
C ALA A 105 35.25 4.63 -0.44
N SER A 106 35.16 4.09 0.79
CA SER A 106 35.77 2.81 1.16
C SER A 106 35.11 1.59 0.50
N ASN A 107 33.90 1.73 -0.04
CA ASN A 107 33.16 0.64 -0.67
C ASN A 107 32.18 1.15 -1.75
N ILE A 108 32.70 1.96 -2.67
CA ILE A 108 31.91 2.65 -3.70
C ILE A 108 31.15 1.67 -4.62
N ILE A 109 31.80 0.56 -4.99
CA ILE A 109 31.21 -0.46 -5.87
C ILE A 109 29.98 -1.10 -5.19
N LYS A 110 30.08 -1.46 -3.90
CA LYS A 110 28.92 -1.99 -3.17
C LYS A 110 27.80 -0.98 -3.08
N ALA A 111 28.11 0.29 -2.80
CA ALA A 111 27.11 1.35 -2.75
C ALA A 111 26.42 1.57 -4.12
N GLN A 112 27.16 1.51 -5.23
CA GLN A 112 26.60 1.55 -6.59
C GLN A 112 25.67 0.37 -6.86
N ASN A 113 26.10 -0.85 -6.52
CA ASN A 113 25.30 -2.07 -6.69
C ASN A 113 24.01 -2.01 -5.86
N ILE A 114 24.07 -1.52 -4.61
CA ILE A 114 22.89 -1.32 -3.76
C ILE A 114 21.92 -0.33 -4.42
N LYS A 115 22.42 0.83 -4.87
CA LYS A 115 21.58 1.85 -5.54
C LYS A 115 20.89 1.27 -6.79
N GLN A 116 21.61 0.48 -7.57
CA GLN A 116 21.08 -0.17 -8.77
C GLN A 116 20.03 -1.25 -8.41
N ALA A 117 20.31 -2.10 -7.43
CA ALA A 117 19.37 -3.11 -6.96
C ALA A 117 18.04 -2.49 -6.48
N VAL A 118 18.08 -1.37 -5.75
CA VAL A 118 16.87 -0.67 -5.31
C VAL A 118 16.05 -0.12 -6.49
N ARG A 119 16.69 0.35 -7.56
CA ARG A 119 15.99 0.75 -8.80
C ARG A 119 15.29 -0.44 -9.46
N GLU A 120 15.98 -1.58 -9.52
CA GLU A 120 15.43 -2.81 -10.11
C GLU A 120 14.25 -3.35 -9.30
N ILE A 121 14.33 -3.33 -7.96
CA ILE A 121 13.22 -3.66 -7.06
C ILE A 121 12.00 -2.79 -7.40
N GLY A 122 12.18 -1.47 -7.52
CA GLY A 122 11.08 -0.57 -7.91
C GLY A 122 10.47 -0.94 -9.27
N ASN A 123 11.30 -1.27 -10.25
CA ASN A 123 10.83 -1.72 -11.57
C ASN A 123 10.07 -3.04 -11.51
N ARG A 124 10.48 -3.98 -10.66
CA ARG A 124 9.76 -5.25 -10.45
C ARG A 124 8.40 -5.02 -9.81
N TYR A 125 8.31 -4.13 -8.81
CA TYR A 125 7.03 -3.78 -8.20
C TYR A 125 6.06 -3.11 -9.18
N PHE A 126 6.53 -2.26 -10.11
CA PHE A 126 5.68 -1.75 -11.19
C PHE A 126 5.17 -2.83 -12.14
N LYS A 127 5.89 -3.96 -12.25
CA LYS A 127 5.49 -5.12 -13.06
C LYS A 127 4.63 -6.11 -12.26
N GLY A 128 4.22 -5.77 -11.04
CA GLY A 128 3.34 -6.60 -10.22
C GLY A 128 4.06 -7.63 -9.35
N ALA A 129 5.38 -7.51 -9.15
CA ALA A 129 6.09 -8.38 -8.21
C ALA A 129 5.57 -8.20 -6.77
N THR A 130 5.43 -9.31 -6.06
CA THR A 130 4.90 -9.34 -4.68
C THR A 130 5.93 -9.80 -3.66
N GLU A 131 7.21 -9.90 -4.04
CA GLU A 131 8.24 -10.38 -3.13
C GLU A 131 8.54 -9.42 -1.97
N ASN A 132 8.82 -10.02 -0.82
CA ASN A 132 9.40 -9.31 0.30
C ASN A 132 10.88 -9.07 0.05
N ILE A 133 11.33 -7.85 0.34
CA ILE A 133 12.72 -7.42 0.20
C ILE A 133 13.23 -6.94 1.56
N VAL A 134 14.45 -7.34 1.92
CA VAL A 134 15.06 -6.95 3.19
C VAL A 134 16.28 -6.06 2.93
N PHE A 135 16.30 -4.89 3.53
CA PHE A 135 17.45 -4.01 3.63
C PHE A 135 18.13 -4.30 4.96
N PHE A 136 19.24 -5.05 4.91
CA PHE A 136 19.95 -5.51 6.10
C PHE A 136 21.28 -4.78 6.23
N GLY A 137 21.66 -4.36 7.45
CA GLY A 137 22.99 -3.82 7.72
C GLY A 137 23.00 -2.89 8.93
N PRO A 138 24.17 -2.30 9.29
CA PRO A 138 24.31 -1.48 10.49
C PRO A 138 23.53 -0.14 10.41
N PRO A 139 23.32 0.56 11.54
CA PRO A 139 22.69 1.88 11.53
C PRO A 139 23.51 2.91 10.74
N GLY A 140 22.84 3.97 10.26
CA GLY A 140 23.50 5.13 9.67
C GLY A 140 24.10 4.97 8.26
N VAL A 141 23.99 3.79 7.64
CA VAL A 141 24.51 3.51 6.29
C VAL A 141 23.59 3.88 5.12
N GLY A 142 22.40 4.44 5.39
CA GLY A 142 21.46 4.91 4.36
C GLY A 142 20.31 3.96 3.98
N LYS A 143 20.02 2.92 4.79
CA LYS A 143 18.87 2.01 4.57
C LYS A 143 17.54 2.77 4.45
N THR A 144 17.20 3.56 5.47
CA THR A 144 15.97 4.36 5.49
C THR A 144 15.94 5.38 4.36
N LEU A 145 17.07 6.02 4.01
CA LEU A 145 17.15 6.96 2.89
C LEU A 145 16.72 6.29 1.55
N LEU A 146 17.32 5.15 1.22
CA LEU A 146 16.96 4.41 0.00
C LEU A 146 15.55 3.84 0.07
N MET A 147 15.11 3.39 1.24
CA MET A 147 13.75 2.91 1.47
C MET A 147 12.72 4.02 1.20
N SER A 148 12.95 5.22 1.73
CA SER A 148 12.11 6.40 1.48
C SER A 148 12.15 6.82 0.01
N GLY A 149 13.32 6.77 -0.62
CA GLY A 149 13.47 7.03 -2.06
C GLY A 149 12.65 6.08 -2.93
N LEU A 150 12.67 4.79 -2.60
CA LEU A 150 11.84 3.77 -3.26
C LEU A 150 10.35 4.04 -3.01
N PHE A 151 9.95 4.22 -1.75
CA PHE A 151 8.58 4.54 -1.34
C PHE A 151 8.01 5.74 -2.10
N ASN A 152 8.74 6.86 -2.13
CA ASN A 152 8.33 8.08 -2.82
C ASN A 152 8.23 7.86 -4.34
N GLY A 153 9.15 7.10 -4.92
CA GLY A 153 9.12 6.72 -6.33
C GLY A 153 7.89 5.89 -6.72
N LEU A 154 7.55 4.88 -5.89
CA LEU A 154 6.34 4.07 -6.08
C LEU A 154 5.07 4.90 -5.91
N ARG A 155 5.02 5.74 -4.86
CA ARG A 155 3.91 6.64 -4.57
C ARG A 155 3.65 7.62 -5.71
N LYS A 156 4.70 8.25 -6.24
CA LYS A 156 4.59 9.21 -7.35
C LYS A 156 4.02 8.59 -8.62
N LYS A 157 4.25 7.29 -8.83
CA LYS A 157 3.65 6.50 -9.92
C LYS A 157 2.26 5.96 -9.58
N GLY A 158 1.68 6.41 -8.48
CA GLY A 158 0.30 6.12 -8.09
C GLY A 158 0.10 4.78 -7.40
N MET A 159 1.15 4.06 -6.97
CA MET A 159 0.97 2.81 -6.22
C MET A 159 0.48 3.09 -4.80
N GLY A 160 -0.40 2.24 -4.29
CA GLY A 160 -0.90 2.24 -2.91
C GLY A 160 0.15 1.76 -1.92
N VAL A 161 1.06 2.65 -1.56
CA VAL A 161 2.16 2.35 -0.63
C VAL A 161 1.94 2.93 0.76
N LEU A 162 2.37 2.20 1.77
CA LEU A 162 2.29 2.60 3.18
C LEU A 162 3.66 2.51 3.84
N PHE A 163 4.05 3.56 4.56
CA PHE A 163 5.27 3.55 5.37
C PHE A 163 4.93 3.36 6.85
N VAL A 164 5.60 2.43 7.52
CA VAL A 164 5.39 2.12 8.94
C VAL A 164 6.74 1.90 9.62
N SER A 165 7.07 2.72 10.61
CA SER A 165 8.15 2.45 11.56
C SER A 165 7.70 1.39 12.56
N ALA A 166 8.46 0.29 12.68
CA ALA A 166 8.19 -0.75 13.66
C ALA A 166 8.24 -0.21 15.10
N VAL A 167 9.20 0.68 15.38
CA VAL A 167 9.35 1.36 16.68
C VAL A 167 8.12 2.20 17.02
N LYS A 168 7.65 3.05 16.10
CA LYS A 168 6.44 3.86 16.35
C LYS A 168 5.17 3.04 16.43
N LEU A 169 5.08 1.93 15.68
CA LEU A 169 3.95 1.03 15.77
C LEU A 169 3.88 0.39 17.16
N TYR A 170 5.03 0.01 17.72
CA TYR A 170 5.13 -0.50 19.08
C TYR A 170 4.77 0.55 20.13
N GLU A 171 5.32 1.77 20.05
CA GLU A 171 4.97 2.89 20.93
C GLU A 171 3.46 3.16 20.93
N LEU A 172 2.86 3.27 19.74
CA LEU A 172 1.42 3.47 19.59
C LEU A 172 0.61 2.32 20.21
N LYS A 173 1.10 1.08 20.07
CA LYS A 173 0.44 -0.07 20.67
C LYS A 173 0.45 0.01 22.20
N GLN A 174 1.56 0.41 22.81
CA GLN A 174 1.66 0.59 24.26
C GLN A 174 0.67 1.67 24.74
N LEU A 175 0.65 2.83 24.08
CA LEU A 175 -0.29 3.90 24.38
C LEU A 175 -1.76 3.44 24.26
N SER A 176 -2.08 2.61 23.27
CA SER A 176 -3.43 2.08 23.07
C SER A 176 -3.92 1.16 24.21
N MET A 177 -3.00 0.61 25.01
CA MET A 177 -3.29 -0.27 26.14
C MET A 177 -3.41 0.48 27.46
N ASP A 178 -2.61 1.52 27.66
CA ASP A 178 -2.62 2.32 28.89
C ASP A 178 -3.74 3.38 28.88
N SER A 179 -4.15 3.82 27.69
CA SER A 179 -5.16 4.87 27.55
C SER A 179 -6.60 4.36 27.76
N LYS A 180 -7.35 5.05 28.64
CA LYS A 180 -8.83 5.01 28.61
C LYS A 180 -9.41 5.57 27.29
N GLN A 181 -8.58 6.17 26.44
CA GLN A 181 -8.98 6.87 25.23
C GLN A 181 -9.13 5.90 24.05
N GLN A 182 -10.33 5.89 23.45
CA GLN A 182 -10.66 5.06 22.29
C GLN A 182 -9.85 5.44 21.03
N ILE A 183 -9.35 6.67 20.97
CA ILE A 183 -8.68 7.26 19.80
C ILE A 183 -7.39 6.51 19.44
N ASP A 184 -6.53 6.17 20.41
CA ASP A 184 -5.25 5.50 20.12
C ASP A 184 -5.45 4.05 19.68
N ARG A 185 -6.46 3.36 20.24
CA ARG A 185 -6.87 2.04 19.78
C ARG A 185 -7.37 2.08 18.34
N ASP A 186 -8.22 3.05 18.02
CA ASP A 186 -8.73 3.22 16.67
C ASP A 186 -7.61 3.57 15.69
N LYS A 187 -6.67 4.43 16.09
CA LYS A 187 -5.49 4.78 15.26
C LYS A 187 -4.64 3.55 14.97
N PHE A 188 -4.30 2.75 15.98
CA PHE A 188 -3.55 1.51 15.82
C PHE A 188 -4.27 0.52 14.88
N ASN A 189 -5.56 0.27 15.12
CA ASN A 189 -6.36 -0.64 14.30
C ASN A 189 -6.50 -0.16 12.85
N ASN A 190 -6.63 1.15 12.64
CA ASN A 190 -6.67 1.75 11.31
C ASN A 190 -5.34 1.58 10.56
N ILE A 191 -4.20 1.72 11.25
CA ILE A 191 -2.88 1.45 10.66
C ILE A 191 -2.77 -0.04 10.32
N LEU A 192 -3.14 -0.96 11.21
CA LEU A 192 -3.16 -2.40 10.90
C LEU A 192 -4.10 -2.74 9.73
N ARG A 193 -5.21 -2.02 9.57
CA ARG A 193 -6.05 -2.19 8.37
C ARG A 193 -5.32 -1.68 7.12
N ALA A 194 -4.68 -0.52 7.20
CA ALA A 194 -3.91 0.04 6.10
C ALA A 194 -2.75 -0.88 5.67
N THR A 195 -2.07 -1.56 6.62
CA THR A 195 -1.03 -2.55 6.29
C THR A 195 -1.58 -3.74 5.52
N ARG A 196 -2.87 -4.07 5.64
CA ARG A 196 -3.51 -5.14 4.83
C ARG A 196 -3.87 -4.64 3.44
N GLU A 197 -4.20 -3.36 3.33
CA GLU A 197 -4.71 -2.77 2.10
C GLU A 197 -3.59 -2.36 1.13
N ALA A 198 -2.48 -1.84 1.63
CA ALA A 198 -1.35 -1.37 0.84
C ALA A 198 -0.80 -2.45 -0.11
N GLU A 199 -0.56 -2.08 -1.36
CA GLU A 199 0.10 -2.90 -2.38
C GLU A 199 1.54 -3.21 -1.97
N VAL A 200 2.28 -2.17 -1.53
CA VAL A 200 3.63 -2.30 -0.97
C VAL A 200 3.69 -1.68 0.42
N LEU A 201 4.08 -2.48 1.41
CA LEU A 201 4.32 -2.03 2.77
C LEU A 201 5.81 -1.81 2.98
N PHE A 202 6.17 -0.66 3.53
CA PHE A 202 7.52 -0.37 3.99
C PHE A 202 7.54 -0.45 5.51
N LEU A 203 8.24 -1.44 6.05
CA LEU A 203 8.38 -1.67 7.48
C LEU A 203 9.80 -1.31 7.91
N ASP A 204 9.97 -0.11 8.46
CA ASP A 204 11.27 0.47 8.77
C ASP A 204 11.72 0.12 10.20
N ASP A 205 13.00 -0.17 10.33
CA ASP A 205 13.74 -0.48 11.57
C ASP A 205 13.16 -1.64 12.38
N LEU A 206 12.76 -2.71 11.68
CA LEU A 206 12.24 -3.92 12.30
C LEU A 206 13.30 -4.57 13.21
N GLY A 207 12.94 -4.81 14.47
CA GLY A 207 13.79 -5.43 15.48
C GLY A 207 14.23 -4.44 16.55
N SER A 208 14.39 -3.17 16.20
CA SER A 208 14.87 -2.12 17.12
C SER A 208 13.91 -1.80 18.26
N GLU A 209 12.62 -2.14 18.11
CA GLU A 209 11.61 -1.94 19.14
C GLU A 209 11.70 -2.91 20.33
N LEU A 210 12.47 -4.00 20.18
CA LEU A 210 12.74 -5.01 21.21
C LEU A 210 14.24 -5.04 21.56
N GLN A 211 14.70 -4.01 22.28
CA GLN A 211 16.13 -3.84 22.60
C GLN A 211 16.73 -4.98 23.43
N ASP A 212 15.94 -5.58 24.34
CA ASP A 212 16.39 -6.69 25.19
C ASP A 212 16.52 -8.02 24.44
N GLY A 213 16.17 -8.06 23.14
CA GLY A 213 16.17 -9.28 22.33
C GLY A 213 15.10 -10.31 22.72
N LYS A 214 14.30 -10.01 23.74
CA LYS A 214 13.26 -10.90 24.25
C LYS A 214 11.99 -10.79 23.42
N THR A 215 11.38 -11.94 23.16
CA THR A 215 10.05 -12.04 22.55
C THR A 215 9.04 -11.27 23.40
N ASN A 216 8.27 -10.38 22.77
CA ASN A 216 7.12 -9.74 23.40
C ASN A 216 5.85 -10.28 22.73
N ALA A 217 5.00 -10.99 23.48
CA ALA A 217 3.83 -11.67 22.93
C ALA A 217 2.88 -10.74 22.17
N MET A 218 2.76 -9.48 22.62
CA MET A 218 1.96 -8.46 21.96
C MET A 218 2.53 -8.08 20.60
N VAL A 219 3.85 -7.82 20.56
CA VAL A 219 4.58 -7.49 19.34
C VAL A 219 4.54 -8.64 18.33
N SER A 220 4.83 -9.85 18.79
CA SER A 220 4.75 -11.05 17.97
C SER A 220 3.35 -11.29 17.42
N SER A 221 2.30 -10.95 18.16
CA SER A 221 0.90 -11.12 17.73
C SER A 221 0.55 -10.21 16.55
N TYR A 222 0.78 -8.90 16.65
CA TYR A 222 0.41 -8.00 15.55
C TYR A 222 1.38 -8.11 14.36
N MET A 223 2.66 -8.42 14.59
CA MET A 223 3.60 -8.68 13.48
C MET A 223 3.23 -9.94 12.70
N ARG A 224 2.79 -11.00 13.40
CA ARG A 224 2.24 -12.19 12.75
C ARG A 224 1.00 -11.86 11.91
N GLN A 225 0.07 -11.07 12.44
CA GLN A 225 -1.11 -10.62 11.68
C GLN A 225 -0.74 -9.83 10.43
N ILE A 226 0.24 -8.92 10.52
CA ILE A 226 0.76 -8.18 9.36
C ILE A 226 1.32 -9.18 8.34
N ALA A 227 2.20 -10.08 8.76
CA ALA A 227 2.84 -11.06 7.89
C ALA A 227 1.84 -11.99 7.18
N GLU A 228 0.83 -12.50 7.90
CA GLU A 228 -0.19 -13.41 7.37
C GLU A 228 -1.12 -12.73 6.36
N SER A 229 -1.43 -11.45 6.59
CA SER A 229 -2.32 -10.69 5.72
C SER A 229 -1.72 -10.24 4.39
N ARG A 230 -0.43 -10.56 4.17
CA ARG A 230 0.37 -10.04 3.05
C ARG A 230 1.04 -11.13 2.20
N THR A 231 0.52 -12.35 2.18
CA THR A 231 1.09 -13.46 1.39
C THR A 231 1.25 -13.11 -0.10
N ASP A 232 0.29 -12.38 -0.67
CA ASP A 232 0.30 -11.97 -2.09
C ASP A 232 0.63 -10.47 -2.27
N LYS A 233 1.32 -9.86 -1.30
CA LYS A 233 1.64 -8.42 -1.32
C LYS A 233 3.07 -8.14 -0.86
N ALA A 234 3.75 -7.24 -1.56
CA ALA A 234 5.16 -6.95 -1.31
C ALA A 234 5.39 -6.21 0.01
N THR A 235 6.40 -6.61 0.76
CA THR A 235 6.86 -5.90 1.96
C THR A 235 8.35 -5.60 1.87
N VAL A 236 8.72 -4.33 1.91
CA VAL A 236 10.13 -3.91 2.04
C VAL A 236 10.41 -3.69 3.51
N ILE A 237 11.40 -4.37 4.05
CA ILE A 237 11.76 -4.33 5.48
C ILE A 237 13.15 -3.75 5.61
N SER A 238 13.38 -2.85 6.56
CA SER A 238 14.73 -2.46 6.96
C SER A 238 15.02 -3.01 8.35
N THR A 239 16.23 -3.52 8.57
CA THR A 239 16.61 -4.09 9.87
C THR A 239 18.13 -4.12 10.08
N ASN A 240 18.54 -4.07 11.34
CA ASN A 240 19.92 -4.29 11.76
C ASN A 240 20.17 -5.75 12.19
N ASP A 241 19.10 -6.54 12.34
CA ASP A 241 19.14 -7.89 12.88
C ASP A 241 19.21 -8.96 11.79
N LYS A 242 19.95 -10.03 12.07
CA LYS A 242 19.93 -11.23 11.23
C LYS A 242 18.59 -11.95 11.39
N ARG A 243 18.23 -12.76 10.40
CA ARG A 243 17.00 -13.59 10.42
C ARG A 243 16.83 -14.40 11.71
N VAL A 244 17.91 -14.97 12.26
CA VAL A 244 17.85 -15.74 13.51
C VAL A 244 17.36 -14.89 14.69
N THR A 245 17.86 -13.66 14.80
CA THR A 245 17.43 -12.71 15.83
C THR A 245 15.99 -12.25 15.61
N ILE A 246 15.58 -12.02 14.35
CA ILE A 246 14.18 -11.74 13.99
C ILE A 246 13.28 -12.93 14.38
N ALA A 247 13.72 -14.17 14.17
CA ALA A 247 12.97 -15.36 14.59
C ALA A 247 12.85 -15.47 16.11
N GLN A 248 13.89 -15.14 16.87
CA GLN A 248 13.83 -15.06 18.33
C GLN A 248 12.82 -13.99 18.80
N LYS A 249 12.80 -12.83 18.13
CA LYS A 249 11.93 -11.71 18.49
C LYS A 249 10.44 -11.96 18.18
N TYR A 250 10.13 -12.51 17.00
CA TYR A 250 8.74 -12.60 16.49
C TYR A 250 8.22 -14.02 16.24
N GLY A 251 9.05 -15.04 16.44
CA GLY A 251 8.78 -16.44 16.12
C GLY A 251 9.17 -16.82 14.69
N ASP A 252 9.54 -18.09 14.50
CA ASP A 252 10.02 -18.64 13.22
C ASP A 252 9.03 -18.45 12.07
N ALA A 253 7.75 -18.66 12.33
CA ALA A 253 6.69 -18.54 11.33
C ALA A 253 6.56 -17.10 10.80
N THR A 254 6.73 -16.10 11.66
CA THR A 254 6.69 -14.67 11.29
C THR A 254 7.97 -14.30 10.54
N ALA A 255 9.13 -14.71 11.06
CA ALA A 255 10.41 -14.44 10.44
C ALA A 255 10.54 -15.07 9.05
N SER A 256 9.99 -16.27 8.83
CA SER A 256 9.99 -16.93 7.53
C SER A 256 9.16 -16.18 6.47
N ARG A 257 8.07 -15.54 6.89
CA ARG A 257 7.21 -14.75 5.99
C ARG A 257 7.81 -13.39 5.69
N LEU A 258 8.30 -12.68 6.71
CA LEU A 258 8.85 -11.33 6.56
C LEU A 258 10.26 -11.34 5.98
N TYR A 259 11.16 -12.17 6.51
CA TYR A 259 12.57 -12.20 6.17
C TYR A 259 12.89 -13.39 5.25
N SER A 260 13.01 -13.10 3.94
CA SER A 260 13.31 -14.13 2.94
C SER A 260 14.69 -14.78 3.15
N GLN A 261 14.78 -16.08 2.88
CA GLN A 261 16.06 -16.80 2.83
C GLN A 261 16.76 -16.66 1.47
N ASN A 262 16.06 -16.18 0.42
CA ASN A 262 16.67 -15.98 -0.89
C ASN A 262 17.62 -14.77 -0.84
N PRO A 263 18.93 -14.93 -1.11
CA PRO A 263 19.89 -13.83 -1.12
C PRO A 263 19.53 -12.71 -2.10
N GLU A 264 18.86 -13.01 -3.21
CA GLU A 264 18.43 -12.02 -4.21
C GLU A 264 17.35 -11.06 -3.67
N ARG A 265 16.72 -11.42 -2.54
CA ARG A 265 15.73 -10.61 -1.84
C ARG A 265 16.31 -9.84 -0.66
N ILE A 266 17.64 -9.90 -0.47
CA ILE A 266 18.35 -9.20 0.60
C ILE A 266 19.30 -8.18 -0.03
N VAL A 267 19.04 -6.90 0.22
CA VAL A 267 19.97 -5.82 -0.06
C VAL A 267 20.85 -5.63 1.17
N ASP A 268 22.08 -6.11 1.07
CA ASP A 268 23.05 -6.08 2.17
C ASP A 268 23.89 -4.79 2.16
N PHE A 269 23.75 -3.99 3.21
CA PHE A 269 24.45 -2.73 3.45
C PHE A 269 25.68 -2.89 4.35
N THR A 270 26.05 -4.10 4.77
CA THR A 270 27.25 -4.31 5.59
C THR A 270 28.53 -3.84 4.88
N GLY A 271 29.51 -3.34 5.65
CA GLY A 271 30.75 -2.81 5.08
C GLY A 271 30.63 -1.41 4.44
N LEU A 272 29.45 -0.77 4.50
CA LEU A 272 29.32 0.67 4.29
C LEU A 272 29.62 1.42 5.60
N LYS A 273 30.12 2.66 5.48
CA LYS A 273 30.44 3.54 6.62
C LYS A 273 29.17 4.24 7.12
N ASP A 274 29.05 4.39 8.44
CA ASP A 274 28.03 5.24 9.07
C ASP A 274 28.25 6.72 8.69
N LEU A 275 27.19 7.36 8.20
CA LEU A 275 27.19 8.74 7.72
C LEU A 275 26.55 9.73 8.69
N ARG A 276 26.02 9.30 9.84
CA ARG A 276 25.33 10.18 10.80
C ARG A 276 26.26 11.16 11.52
N ASN A 277 27.56 10.83 11.61
CA ASN A 277 28.58 11.64 12.30
C ASN A 277 29.55 12.32 11.31
N ARG A 278 29.08 12.68 10.11
CA ARG A 278 29.85 13.49 9.15
C ARG A 278 29.46 14.96 9.21
#